data_AF-A0A2E0I987-F1
#
_entry.id   AF-A0A2E0I987-F1
#
_cell.length_a   1.000
_cell.length_b   1.000
_cell.length_c   1.000
_cell.angle_alpha   90.00
_cell.angle_beta   90.00
_cell.angle_gamma   90.00
#
_symmetry.space_group_name_H-M   'P 1'
#
loop_
_entity.id
_entity.type
_entity.pdbx_description
1 polymer ?
#
loop_
_entity_poly.entity_id
_entity_poly.type
_entity_poly.pdbx_seq_one_letter_code
_entity_poly.pdbx_strand_id
1 'polypeptide(L)'
;DENFAHLLAIGNLLGCIADPNLGAVEEPEPALPVYTDTDFLDTDNDTFLNYIDLDDDGDGVPDTEDKWPLDENRPFPPSVYIVSILSMVFLSLMGLRLINWQKTKLAKFRSKRIRLE
;
A
#
# COMPACT_ATOMS: atom_id res chain seq x y z
N ASP A 1 22.05 -12.49 -53.85
CA ASP A 1 20.85 -11.72 -53.48
C ASP A 1 20.32 -12.06 -52.07
N GLU A 2 21.21 -12.22 -51.08
CA GLU A 2 20.83 -12.67 -49.73
C GLU A 2 20.69 -11.53 -48.70
N ASN A 3 20.96 -10.28 -49.11
CA ASN A 3 20.82 -9.12 -48.24
C ASN A 3 19.40 -8.54 -48.19
N PHE A 4 18.49 -8.99 -49.05
CA PHE A 4 17.11 -8.48 -49.09
C PHE A 4 16.18 -9.14 -48.07
N ALA A 5 16.45 -10.39 -47.68
CA ALA A 5 15.64 -11.11 -46.70
C ALA A 5 15.72 -10.48 -45.30
N HIS A 6 16.90 -9.97 -44.92
CA HIS A 6 17.11 -9.36 -43.60
C HIS A 6 16.46 -7.97 -43.46
N LEU A 7 16.22 -7.28 -44.58
CA LEU A 7 15.52 -5.99 -44.63
C LEU A 7 13.99 -6.14 -44.57
N LEU A 8 13.44 -7.30 -44.97
CA LEU A 8 12.00 -7.61 -44.85
C LEU A 8 11.58 -7.97 -43.43
N ALA A 9 12.51 -8.46 -42.60
CA ALA A 9 12.27 -8.68 -41.16
C ALA A 9 12.22 -7.36 -40.35
N ILE A 10 12.68 -6.24 -40.93
CA ILE A 10 12.54 -4.88 -40.37
C ILE A 10 11.18 -4.27 -40.76
N GLY A 11 10.23 -5.08 -41.24
CA GLY A 11 8.90 -4.64 -41.67
C GLY A 11 7.92 -4.28 -40.54
N ASN A 12 8.22 -4.57 -39.27
CA ASN A 12 7.27 -4.31 -38.18
C ASN A 12 7.28 -2.86 -37.64
N LEU A 13 8.14 -1.97 -38.14
CA LEU A 13 8.17 -0.56 -37.69
C LEU A 13 7.37 0.40 -38.60
N LEU A 14 6.91 -0.03 -39.79
CA LEU A 14 6.21 0.85 -40.76
C LEU A 14 4.80 0.41 -41.17
N GLY A 15 4.16 -0.52 -40.44
CA GLY A 15 2.73 -0.80 -40.64
C GLY A 15 2.41 -1.46 -41.98
N CYS A 16 2.99 -2.64 -42.25
CA CYS A 16 2.50 -3.49 -43.33
C CYS A 16 1.18 -4.14 -42.92
N ILE A 17 0.25 -4.28 -43.87
CA ILE A 17 -0.97 -5.08 -43.70
C ILE A 17 -0.56 -6.55 -43.57
N ALA A 18 -0.93 -7.19 -42.46
CA ALA A 18 -0.67 -8.61 -42.23
C ALA A 18 -1.33 -9.46 -43.33
N ASP A 19 -0.55 -10.29 -44.01
CA ASP A 19 -1.05 -11.18 -45.04
C ASP A 19 -2.00 -12.22 -44.42
N PRO A 20 -3.29 -12.28 -44.84
CA PRO A 20 -4.31 -13.09 -44.18
C PRO A 20 -4.12 -14.61 -44.34
N ASN A 21 -3.16 -15.06 -45.16
CA ASN A 21 -2.83 -16.48 -45.35
C ASN A 21 -1.64 -16.96 -44.50
N LEU A 22 -1.01 -16.08 -43.70
CA LEU A 22 0.24 -16.43 -43.00
C LEU A 22 0.03 -17.08 -41.63
N GLY A 23 -1.21 -17.20 -41.13
CA GLY A 23 -1.51 -17.94 -39.90
C GLY A 23 -0.68 -17.51 -38.70
N ALA A 24 -0.28 -16.23 -38.63
CA ALA A 24 0.48 -15.69 -37.52
C ALA A 24 -0.40 -15.75 -36.27
N VAL A 25 -0.16 -16.77 -35.44
CA VAL A 25 -0.61 -16.78 -34.05
C VAL A 25 0.21 -15.69 -33.38
N GLU A 26 -0.46 -14.63 -32.96
CA GLU A 26 0.11 -13.58 -32.14
C GLU A 26 0.63 -14.25 -30.86
N GLU A 27 1.95 -14.50 -30.79
CA GLU A 27 2.57 -14.98 -29.56
C GLU A 27 2.35 -13.91 -28.49
N PRO A 28 1.85 -14.28 -27.30
CA PRO A 28 1.65 -13.31 -26.23
C PRO A 28 2.98 -12.62 -25.93
N GLU A 29 2.98 -11.29 -25.93
CA GLU A 29 4.18 -10.51 -25.58
C GLU A 29 4.76 -11.04 -24.26
N PRO A 30 6.08 -11.25 -24.16
CA PRO A 30 6.68 -11.69 -22.93
C PRO A 30 6.41 -10.62 -21.87
N ALA A 31 5.69 -10.99 -20.81
CA ALA A 31 5.50 -10.12 -19.66
C ALA A 31 6.87 -9.85 -19.04
N LEU A 32 7.49 -8.74 -19.43
CA LEU A 32 8.72 -8.29 -18.79
C LEU A 32 8.38 -7.99 -17.32
N PRO A 33 9.19 -8.46 -16.36
CA PRO A 33 9.02 -8.08 -14.97
C PRO A 33 9.14 -6.55 -14.88
N VAL A 34 8.11 -5.92 -14.29
CA VAL A 34 8.11 -4.49 -14.01
C VAL A 34 8.92 -4.30 -12.75
N TYR A 35 10.15 -3.83 -12.91
CA TYR A 35 10.99 -3.43 -11.78
C TYR A 35 10.65 -2.00 -11.35
N THR A 36 10.68 -1.76 -10.05
CA THR A 36 10.54 -0.43 -9.47
C THR A 36 11.91 0.13 -9.05
N ASP A 37 12.00 1.43 -8.80
CA ASP A 37 13.28 2.07 -8.40
C ASP A 37 13.80 1.52 -7.05
N THR A 38 12.94 0.96 -6.20
CA THR A 38 13.31 0.39 -4.90
C THR A 38 13.94 -0.99 -4.99
N ASP A 39 13.70 -1.74 -6.07
CA ASP A 39 14.21 -3.11 -6.25
C ASP A 39 15.76 -3.16 -6.39
N PHE A 40 16.35 -2.01 -6.71
CA PHE A 40 17.81 -1.83 -6.81
C PHE A 40 18.42 -1.16 -5.57
N LEU A 41 17.64 -0.97 -4.51
CA LEU A 41 18.13 -0.58 -3.19
C LEU A 41 18.40 -1.83 -2.34
N ASP A 42 19.10 -1.61 -1.23
CA ASP A 42 19.34 -2.54 -0.14
C ASP A 42 18.76 -1.85 1.11
N THR A 43 17.54 -2.24 1.49
CA THR A 43 16.70 -1.51 2.45
C THR A 43 17.03 -1.85 3.91
N ASP A 44 17.45 -3.09 4.20
CA ASP A 44 17.81 -3.58 5.53
C ASP A 44 19.34 -3.67 5.78
N ASN A 45 20.14 -3.43 4.73
CA ASN A 45 21.60 -3.45 4.75
C ASN A 45 22.21 -4.84 5.02
N ASP A 46 21.55 -5.91 4.58
CA ASP A 46 22.04 -7.29 4.70
C ASP A 46 22.97 -7.75 3.57
N THR A 47 23.25 -6.85 2.61
CA THR A 47 24.08 -7.03 1.40
C THR A 47 23.39 -7.62 0.16
N PHE A 48 22.13 -8.01 0.27
CA PHE A 48 21.30 -8.34 -0.87
C PHE A 48 20.56 -7.09 -1.38
N LEU A 49 20.14 -7.15 -2.65
CA LEU A 49 19.26 -6.12 -3.22
C LEU A 49 17.83 -6.61 -3.08
N ASN A 50 16.91 -5.67 -2.91
CA ASN A 50 15.49 -5.96 -2.73
C ASN A 50 14.89 -6.89 -3.82
N TYR A 51 15.39 -6.85 -5.06
CA TYR A 51 14.89 -7.78 -6.10
C TYR A 51 15.27 -9.27 -5.88
N ILE A 52 16.30 -9.55 -5.08
CA ILE A 52 16.79 -10.90 -4.75
C ILE A 52 16.38 -11.30 -3.32
N ASP A 53 16.27 -10.31 -2.45
CA ASP A 53 15.92 -10.50 -1.07
C ASP A 53 14.49 -11.03 -0.92
N LEU A 54 14.25 -11.77 0.16
CA LEU A 54 12.96 -12.34 0.51
C LEU A 54 12.30 -11.59 1.68
N ASP A 55 13.05 -10.72 2.34
CA ASP A 55 12.69 -9.94 3.54
C ASP A 55 13.36 -8.56 3.44
N ASP A 56 12.85 -7.74 2.52
CA ASP A 56 13.45 -6.48 2.08
C ASP A 56 13.75 -5.48 3.23
N ASP A 57 13.01 -5.53 4.33
CA ASP A 57 13.15 -4.63 5.48
C ASP A 57 13.67 -5.29 6.76
N GLY A 58 13.95 -6.60 6.71
CA GLY A 58 14.59 -7.36 7.78
C GLY A 58 13.76 -7.50 9.05
N ASP A 59 12.44 -7.35 8.98
CA ASP A 59 11.55 -7.46 10.15
C ASP A 59 11.27 -8.92 10.56
N GLY A 60 11.69 -9.88 9.72
CA GLY A 60 11.53 -11.32 9.90
C GLY A 60 10.25 -11.89 9.30
N VAL A 61 9.46 -11.09 8.57
CA VAL A 61 8.28 -11.49 7.80
C VAL A 61 8.61 -11.41 6.31
N PRO A 62 8.45 -12.51 5.53
CA PRO A 62 8.82 -12.48 4.13
C PRO A 62 7.90 -11.55 3.31
N ASP A 63 8.43 -10.91 2.25
CA ASP A 63 7.71 -9.93 1.42
C ASP A 63 6.39 -10.46 0.83
N THR A 64 6.32 -11.78 0.62
CA THR A 64 5.10 -12.44 0.10
C THR A 64 3.94 -12.46 1.10
N GLU A 65 4.25 -12.40 2.40
CA GLU A 65 3.28 -12.37 3.50
C GLU A 65 3.16 -10.99 4.12
N ASP A 66 4.16 -10.12 3.93
CA ASP A 66 4.11 -8.76 4.41
C ASP A 66 3.37 -7.80 3.47
N LYS A 67 2.64 -6.89 4.09
CA LYS A 67 1.86 -5.85 3.41
C LYS A 67 2.68 -4.58 3.16
N TRP A 68 3.78 -4.40 3.88
CA TRP A 68 4.63 -3.21 3.83
C TRP A 68 6.11 -3.59 3.72
N PRO A 69 6.53 -4.26 2.63
CA PRO A 69 7.85 -4.93 2.53
C PRO A 69 9.07 -4.00 2.60
N LEU A 70 8.89 -2.69 2.81
CA LEU A 70 9.99 -1.71 2.88
C LEU A 70 9.98 -0.95 4.22
N ASP A 71 9.17 -1.36 5.19
CA ASP A 71 8.97 -0.64 6.46
C ASP A 71 9.06 -1.61 7.65
N GLU A 72 10.29 -1.77 8.15
CA GLU A 72 10.67 -2.59 9.32
C GLU A 72 9.75 -2.40 10.56
N ASN A 73 9.09 -1.25 10.67
CA ASN A 73 8.22 -0.95 11.83
C ASN A 73 6.80 -1.51 11.69
N ARG A 74 6.47 -2.18 10.58
CA ARG A 74 5.14 -2.70 10.29
C ARG A 74 5.21 -4.19 9.93
N PRO A 75 4.27 -5.01 10.44
CA PRO A 75 3.10 -4.64 11.23
C PRO A 75 3.46 -4.28 12.69
N PHE A 76 2.80 -3.26 13.25
CA PHE A 76 3.08 -2.83 14.62
C PHE A 76 2.92 -3.99 15.61
N PRO A 77 3.78 -4.09 16.65
CA PRO A 77 3.67 -5.17 17.61
C PRO A 77 2.31 -5.12 18.34
N PRO A 78 1.79 -6.26 18.83
CA PRO A 78 0.48 -6.34 19.51
C PRO A 78 0.28 -5.33 20.64
N SER A 79 1.37 -4.90 21.28
CA SER A 79 1.38 -3.87 22.33
C SER A 79 0.86 -2.51 21.85
N VAL A 80 1.21 -2.08 20.63
CA VAL A 80 0.78 -0.79 20.06
C VAL A 80 -0.72 -0.78 19.83
N TYR A 81 -1.27 -1.89 19.31
CA TYR A 81 -2.72 -2.04 19.16
C TYR A 81 -3.44 -1.95 20.51
N ILE A 82 -2.93 -2.60 21.56
CA ILE A 82 -3.51 -2.54 22.91
C ILE A 82 -3.50 -1.10 23.44
N VAL A 83 -2.38 -0.37 23.32
CA VAL A 83 -2.28 1.03 23.78
C VAL A 83 -3.23 1.94 23.01
N SER A 84 -3.39 1.73 21.70
CA SER A 84 -4.32 2.50 20.88
C SER A 84 -5.78 2.29 21.33
N ILE A 85 -6.18 1.05 21.58
CA ILE A 85 -7.54 0.70 22.03
C ILE A 85 -7.80 1.29 23.42
N LEU A 86 -6.86 1.15 24.35
CA LEU A 86 -6.97 1.73 25.69
C LEU A 86 -7.12 3.25 25.63
N SER A 87 -6.38 3.91 24.73
CA SER A 87 -6.47 5.36 24.50
C SER A 87 -7.84 5.77 23.95
N MET A 88 -8.36 5.02 22.97
CA MET A 88 -9.69 5.26 22.40
C MET A 88 -10.81 5.04 23.43
N VAL A 89 -10.69 4.03 24.30
CA VAL A 89 -11.62 3.79 25.41
C VAL A 89 -11.56 4.93 26.41
N PHE A 90 -10.36 5.38 26.79
CA PHE A 90 -10.17 6.48 27.72
C PHE A 90 -10.79 7.78 27.19
N LEU A 91 -10.51 8.14 25.94
CA LEU A 91 -11.08 9.33 25.29
C LEU A 91 -12.61 9.23 25.19
N SER A 92 -13.14 8.04 24.92
CA SER A 92 -14.59 7.80 24.88
C SER A 92 -15.24 8.01 26.26
N LEU A 93 -14.65 7.46 27.33
CA LEU A 93 -15.13 7.67 28.70
C LEU A 93 -15.01 9.13 29.14
N MET A 94 -13.89 9.79 28.82
CA MET A 94 -13.68 11.21 29.12
C MET A 94 -14.69 12.09 28.36
N GLY A 95 -14.96 11.76 27.09
CA GLY A 95 -15.98 12.42 26.26
C GLY A 95 -17.39 12.27 26.84
N LEU A 96 -17.77 11.06 27.23
CA LEU A 96 -19.06 10.80 27.90
C LEU A 96 -19.19 11.58 29.22
N ARG A 97 -18.11 11.62 30.01
CA ARG A 97 -18.06 12.42 31.26
C ARG A 97 -18.23 13.91 30.98
N LEU A 98 -17.61 14.44 29.93
CA LEU A 98 -17.73 15.85 29.54
C LEU A 98 -19.15 16.20 29.11
N ILE A 99 -19.78 15.35 28.29
CA ILE A 99 -21.18 15.53 27.86
C ILE A 99 -22.12 15.53 29.07
N ASN A 100 -21.95 14.58 29.98
CA ASN A 100 -22.78 14.50 31.19
C ASN A 100 -22.55 15.71 32.11
N TRP A 101 -21.32 16.23 32.20
CA TRP A 101 -21.03 17.46 32.93
C TRP A 101 -21.71 18.70 32.31
N GLN A 102 -21.72 18.81 30.98
CA GLN A 102 -22.46 19.89 30.30
C GLN A 102 -23.98 19.80 30.56
N LYS A 103 -24.55 18.59 30.56
CA LYS A 103 -25.97 18.37 30.90
C LYS A 103 -26.31 18.85 32.31
N THR A 104 -25.47 18.57 33.31
CA THR A 104 -25.72 19.02 34.70
C THR A 104 -25.63 20.54 34.85
N LYS A 105 -24.70 21.20 34.15
CA LYS A 105 -24.64 22.67 34.10
C LYS A 105 -25.92 23.26 33.49
N LEU A 106 -26.36 22.74 32.35
CA LEU A 106 -27.58 23.18 31.68
C LEU A 106 -28.82 23.00 32.59
N ALA A 107 -28.92 21.87 33.29
CA ALA A 107 -30.00 21.63 34.26
C ALA A 107 -30.00 22.67 35.40
N LYS A 108 -28.82 23.01 35.95
CA LYS A 108 -28.67 24.01 37.01
C LYS A 108 -29.03 25.42 36.53
N PHE A 109 -28.69 25.79 35.30
CA PHE A 109 -29.10 27.06 34.70
C PHE A 109 -30.61 27.13 34.45
N ARG A 110 -31.21 26.06 33.91
CA ARG A 110 -32.67 25.97 33.69
C ARG A 110 -33.45 26.04 35.01
N SER A 111 -32.98 25.36 36.06
CA SER A 111 -33.59 25.41 37.39
C SER A 111 -33.59 26.82 38.01
N LYS A 112 -32.51 27.60 37.83
CA LYS A 112 -32.43 28.97 38.37
C LYS A 112 -33.39 29.93 37.68
N ARG A 113 -33.65 29.77 36.38
CA ARG A 113 -34.58 30.63 35.62
C ARG A 113 -36.04 30.48 36.08
N ILE A 114 -36.43 29.28 36.53
CA ILE A 114 -37.80 29.01 37.01
C ILE A 114 -38.10 29.71 38.34
N ARG A 115 -37.08 30.23 39.05
CA ARG A 115 -37.24 30.85 40.38
C ARG A 115 -37.28 32.38 40.36
N LEU A 116 -37.31 33.00 39.18
CA LEU A 116 -37.34 34.44 38.99
C LEU A 116 -38.62 34.80 38.21
N GLU A 117 -39.74 34.80 38.92
CA GLU A 117 -40.93 35.62 38.61
C GLU A 117 -40.99 36.77 39.62
#